data_AF-A0A7R7VVV6-F1
#
_entry.id   AF-A0A7R7VVV6-F1
#
_cell.length_a   1.000
_cell.length_b   1.000
_cell.length_c   1.000
_cell.angle_alpha   90.00
_cell.angle_beta   90.00
_cell.angle_gamma   90.00
#
_symmetry.space_group_name_H-M   'P 1'
#
loop_
_entity.id
_entity.type
_entity.pdbx_description
1 polymer ?
#
loop_
_entity_poly.entity_id
_entity_poly.type
_entity_poly.pdbx_seq_one_letter_code
_entity_poly.pdbx_strand_id
1 'polypeptide(L)'
;MKLSIAAVSSFIAAAVAASLPESFTLVADGGKTVLTDGSNAFIGGSTDDKKILVLRGGSGGSQVTYTADDQTPTGWQNLYAITNANKPIALTVPHSGATPEGANINGWGVNDDGYFTFNGKQAFAVQSDDGAQKIYYLGAGEGQFQKTPLYVKKY
;
A
#
# COMPACT_ATOMS: atom_id res chain seq x y z
N MET A 1 -11.74 -6.30 61.66
CA MET A 1 -11.34 -5.78 60.34
C MET A 1 -11.04 -6.98 59.44
N LYS A 2 -11.68 -7.11 58.28
CA LYS A 2 -11.35 -8.16 57.30
C LYS A 2 -11.18 -7.48 55.94
N LEU A 3 -9.94 -7.47 55.45
CA LEU A 3 -9.55 -6.91 54.16
C LEU A 3 -9.70 -8.02 53.11
N SER A 4 -10.60 -7.85 52.15
CA SER A 4 -10.62 -8.65 50.93
C SER A 4 -9.96 -7.83 49.82
N ILE A 5 -8.79 -8.27 49.37
CA ILE A 5 -8.15 -7.79 48.15
C ILE A 5 -8.67 -8.68 47.02
N ALA A 6 -9.52 -8.13 46.15
CA ALA A 6 -9.86 -8.74 44.88
C ALA A 6 -8.72 -8.44 43.91
N ALA A 7 -7.98 -9.47 43.50
CA ALA A 7 -7.01 -9.36 42.43
C ALA A 7 -7.76 -9.20 41.11
N VAL A 8 -7.68 -8.00 40.52
CA VAL A 8 -8.16 -7.75 39.15
C VAL A 8 -7.07 -8.22 38.20
N SER A 9 -7.25 -9.40 37.60
CA SER A 9 -6.40 -9.85 36.49
C SER A 9 -6.74 -9.03 35.25
N SER A 10 -5.87 -8.10 34.89
CA SER A 10 -5.93 -7.45 33.58
C SER A 10 -5.42 -8.41 32.51
N PHE A 11 -6.30 -8.82 31.60
CA PHE A 11 -5.88 -9.45 30.35
C PHE A 11 -5.20 -8.38 29.49
N ILE A 12 -3.88 -8.45 29.37
CA ILE A 12 -3.15 -7.71 28.35
C ILE A 12 -3.35 -8.49 27.05
N ALA A 13 -4.29 -8.06 26.21
CA ALA A 13 -4.36 -8.56 24.85
C ALA A 13 -3.11 -8.06 24.11
N ALA A 14 -2.22 -8.98 23.74
CA ALA A 14 -1.15 -8.67 22.80
C ALA A 14 -1.82 -8.31 21.45
N ALA A 15 -1.68 -7.06 21.01
CA ALA A 15 -2.10 -6.67 19.67
C ALA A 15 -1.31 -7.51 18.67
N VAL A 16 -2.00 -8.37 17.91
CA VAL A 16 -1.39 -9.05 16.77
C VAL A 16 -1.10 -7.94 15.76
N ALA A 17 0.17 -7.74 15.42
CA ALA A 17 0.55 -6.76 14.41
C ALA A 17 -0.24 -7.06 13.12
N ALA A 18 -0.95 -6.06 12.60
CA ALA A 18 -1.71 -6.22 11.38
C ALA A 18 -0.78 -6.65 10.22
N SER A 19 -1.16 -7.71 9.52
CA SER A 19 -0.41 -8.23 8.37
C SER A 19 -1.18 -7.99 7.08
N LEU A 20 -0.43 -7.73 6.00
CA LEU A 20 -1.04 -7.60 4.68
C LEU A 20 -1.69 -8.95 4.28
N PRO A 21 -2.90 -8.93 3.70
CA PRO A 21 -3.50 -10.14 3.16
C PRO A 21 -2.64 -10.75 2.05
N GLU A 22 -2.82 -12.06 1.80
CA GLU A 22 -2.16 -12.75 0.68
C GLU A 22 -2.52 -12.11 -0.67
N SER A 23 -3.77 -11.69 -0.85
CA SER A 23 -4.23 -10.89 -1.97
C SER A 23 -5.15 -9.77 -1.50
N PHE A 24 -4.89 -8.56 -1.97
CA PHE A 24 -5.63 -7.37 -1.59
C PHE A 24 -5.61 -6.30 -2.68
N THR A 25 -6.54 -5.37 -2.60
CA THR A 25 -6.50 -4.11 -3.33
C THR A 25 -6.47 -2.94 -2.35
N LEU A 26 -6.29 -1.74 -2.88
CA LEU A 26 -6.29 -0.51 -2.11
C LEU A 26 -7.53 0.31 -2.45
N VAL A 27 -8.11 0.97 -1.45
CA VAL A 27 -9.28 1.84 -1.61
C VAL A 27 -8.96 3.19 -0.97
N ALA A 28 -9.04 4.25 -1.77
CA ALA A 28 -8.92 5.62 -1.28
C ALA A 28 -10.27 6.17 -0.81
N ASP A 29 -10.21 7.32 -0.15
CA ASP A 29 -11.39 8.06 0.31
C ASP A 29 -12.44 8.25 -0.79
N GLY A 30 -13.71 8.16 -0.38
CA GLY A 30 -14.84 8.16 -1.32
C GLY A 30 -15.05 6.83 -2.05
N GLY A 31 -14.43 5.74 -1.59
CA GLY A 31 -14.63 4.40 -2.15
C GLY A 31 -13.91 4.16 -3.48
N LYS A 32 -12.93 5.00 -3.82
CA LYS A 32 -12.20 4.92 -5.08
C LYS A 32 -11.20 3.76 -5.02
N THR A 33 -11.54 2.66 -5.69
CA THR A 33 -10.63 1.51 -5.81
C THR A 33 -9.40 1.91 -6.63
N VAL A 34 -8.22 1.50 -6.19
CA VAL A 34 -6.96 1.82 -6.85
C VAL A 34 -6.81 1.00 -8.13
N LEU A 35 -6.46 1.69 -9.21
CA LEU A 35 -6.26 1.13 -10.53
C LEU A 35 -4.76 1.16 -10.91
N THR A 36 -4.40 0.39 -11.94
CA THR A 36 -3.05 0.38 -12.51
C THR A 36 -3.08 0.26 -14.03
N ASP A 37 -2.06 0.84 -14.65
CA ASP A 37 -1.69 0.65 -16.06
C ASP A 37 -0.58 -0.41 -16.23
N GLY A 38 -0.28 -1.17 -15.16
CA GLY A 38 0.84 -2.11 -15.11
C GLY A 38 2.19 -1.48 -14.75
N SER A 39 2.23 -0.16 -14.50
CA SER A 39 3.46 0.55 -14.09
C SER A 39 3.27 1.46 -12.88
N ASN A 40 2.14 2.15 -12.78
CA ASN A 40 1.84 3.08 -11.68
C ASN A 40 0.49 2.75 -11.04
N ALA A 41 0.26 3.29 -9.85
CA ALA A 41 -1.02 3.20 -9.15
C ALA A 41 -1.81 4.51 -9.26
N PHE A 42 -3.12 4.41 -9.42
CA PHE A 42 -4.01 5.55 -9.69
C PHE A 42 -5.28 5.48 -8.84
N ILE A 43 -5.83 6.65 -8.49
CA ILE A 43 -7.22 6.81 -8.05
C ILE A 43 -7.99 7.62 -9.08
N GLY A 44 -9.28 7.34 -9.22
CA GLY A 44 -10.08 7.94 -10.29
C GLY A 44 -9.69 7.41 -11.67
N GLY A 45 -10.59 7.57 -12.64
CA GLY A 45 -10.47 7.01 -13.98
C GLY A 45 -11.41 5.82 -14.24
N SER A 46 -11.48 5.40 -15.50
CA SER A 46 -12.27 4.25 -15.95
C SER A 46 -11.46 2.95 -15.92
N THR A 47 -12.14 1.82 -15.73
CA THR A 47 -11.59 0.46 -15.88
C THR A 47 -11.44 0.02 -17.34
N ASP A 48 -11.83 0.87 -18.30
CA ASP A 48 -11.67 0.58 -19.73
C ASP A 48 -10.18 0.52 -20.11
N ASP A 49 -9.37 1.45 -19.59
CA ASP A 49 -7.93 1.58 -19.90
C ASP A 49 -7.01 1.14 -18.76
N LYS A 50 -7.55 0.84 -17.58
CA LYS A 50 -6.80 0.45 -16.38
C LYS A 50 -7.46 -0.71 -15.68
N LYS A 51 -6.67 -1.54 -15.01
CA LYS A 51 -7.19 -2.68 -14.23
C LYS A 51 -7.14 -2.38 -12.75
N ILE A 52 -7.95 -3.08 -11.95
CA ILE A 52 -7.83 -3.01 -10.49
C ILE A 52 -6.43 -3.45 -10.11
N LEU A 53 -5.76 -2.68 -9.26
CA LEU A 53 -4.44 -3.05 -8.75
C LEU A 53 -4.64 -4.12 -7.66
N VAL A 54 -4.51 -5.39 -8.06
CA VAL A 54 -4.57 -6.55 -7.16
C VAL A 54 -3.16 -6.93 -6.74
N LEU A 55 -2.83 -6.59 -5.50
CA LEU A 55 -1.53 -6.77 -4.89
C LEU A 55 -1.47 -8.09 -4.11
N ARG A 56 -0.26 -8.59 -3.92
CA ARG A 56 0.03 -9.73 -3.04
C ARG A 56 1.08 -9.39 -2.00
N GLY A 57 0.84 -9.78 -0.76
CA GLY A 57 1.84 -9.71 0.30
C GLY A 57 2.92 -10.78 0.09
N GLY A 58 4.18 -10.38 0.04
CA GLY A 58 5.31 -11.29 -0.17
C GLY A 58 5.62 -12.16 1.04
N SER A 59 6.25 -13.32 0.80
CA SER A 59 6.77 -14.22 1.83
C SER A 59 7.94 -13.53 2.57
N GLY A 60 7.65 -12.89 3.69
CA GLY A 60 8.58 -12.03 4.42
C GLY A 60 7.93 -10.75 4.97
N GLY A 61 6.65 -10.51 4.65
CA GLY A 61 5.79 -9.52 5.32
C GLY A 61 5.97 -8.07 4.89
N SER A 62 7.07 -7.75 4.19
CA SER A 62 7.45 -6.36 3.86
C SER A 62 7.55 -6.06 2.37
N GLN A 63 7.44 -7.07 1.50
CA GLN A 63 7.38 -6.91 0.05
C GLN A 63 5.94 -7.00 -0.44
N VAL A 64 5.63 -6.25 -1.49
CA VAL A 64 4.32 -6.28 -2.14
C VAL A 64 4.55 -6.45 -3.64
N THR A 65 3.85 -7.41 -4.24
CA THR A 65 4.00 -7.75 -5.65
C THR A 65 2.68 -7.59 -6.39
N TYR A 66 2.81 -7.50 -7.72
CA TYR A 66 1.71 -7.50 -8.66
C TYR A 66 2.05 -8.47 -9.80
N THR A 67 1.03 -9.04 -10.42
CA THR A 67 1.15 -9.79 -11.68
C THR A 67 -0.11 -9.50 -12.45
N ALA A 68 0.02 -8.95 -13.66
CA ALA A 68 -1.13 -8.69 -14.50
C ALA A 68 -1.83 -10.01 -14.87
N ASP A 69 -3.16 -9.98 -14.96
CA ASP A 69 -3.99 -11.17 -15.21
C ASP A 69 -3.61 -11.90 -16.50
N ASP A 70 -3.11 -11.17 -17.50
CA ASP A 70 -2.69 -11.69 -18.80
C ASP A 70 -1.21 -12.14 -18.86
N GLN A 71 -0.46 -12.05 -17.75
CA GLN A 71 1.00 -12.26 -17.70
C GLN A 71 1.44 -13.42 -16.78
N THR A 72 0.53 -14.35 -16.44
CA THR A 72 0.86 -15.47 -15.54
C THR A 72 1.75 -16.53 -16.18
N PRO A 73 2.74 -17.13 -15.46
CA PRO A 73 3.14 -16.85 -14.07
C PRO A 73 4.42 -16.00 -13.93
N THR A 74 5.10 -15.66 -15.02
CA THR A 74 6.45 -15.07 -14.95
C THR A 74 6.46 -13.55 -14.93
N GLY A 75 5.35 -12.87 -15.28
CA GLY A 75 5.25 -11.41 -15.37
C GLY A 75 5.12 -10.70 -14.03
N TRP A 76 5.71 -11.26 -12.98
CA TRP A 76 5.67 -10.69 -11.65
C TRP A 76 6.44 -9.36 -11.60
N GLN A 77 5.98 -8.44 -10.76
CA GLN A 77 6.54 -7.11 -10.54
C GLN A 77 6.58 -6.81 -9.03
N ASN A 78 7.59 -6.07 -8.58
CA ASN A 78 7.62 -5.51 -7.22
C ASN A 78 7.01 -4.11 -7.20
N LEU A 79 6.20 -3.82 -6.18
CA LEU A 79 5.85 -2.45 -5.83
C LEU A 79 7.03 -1.78 -5.13
N TYR A 80 7.38 -0.57 -5.55
CA TYR A 80 8.43 0.24 -4.93
C TYR A 80 7.99 1.68 -4.68
N ALA A 81 8.63 2.31 -3.71
CA ALA A 81 8.57 3.75 -3.46
C ALA A 81 9.98 4.35 -3.52
N ILE A 82 10.10 5.60 -3.95
CA ILE A 82 11.34 6.38 -3.85
C ILE A 82 11.33 7.12 -2.52
N THR A 83 12.33 6.91 -1.66
CA THR A 83 12.31 7.42 -0.27
C THR A 83 12.82 8.84 -0.11
N ASN A 84 13.63 9.33 -1.05
CA ASN A 84 14.30 10.64 -0.98
C ASN A 84 13.63 11.71 -1.87
N ALA A 85 12.46 11.43 -2.44
CA ALA A 85 11.74 12.33 -3.32
C ALA A 85 10.23 12.09 -3.26
N ASN A 86 9.44 13.07 -3.70
CA ASN A 86 8.01 12.88 -3.93
C ASN A 86 7.81 12.29 -5.32
N LYS A 87 7.63 10.97 -5.40
CA LYS A 87 7.47 10.24 -6.66
C LYS A 87 6.26 9.30 -6.58
N PRO A 88 5.66 8.96 -7.74
CA PRO A 88 4.63 7.93 -7.79
C PRO A 88 5.13 6.62 -7.18
N ILE A 89 4.25 5.93 -6.46
CA ILE A 89 4.49 4.50 -6.24
C ILE A 89 4.34 3.77 -7.57
N ALA A 90 5.22 2.82 -7.81
CA ALA A 90 5.32 2.20 -9.12
C ALA A 90 5.72 0.73 -9.01
N LEU A 91 5.49 0.02 -10.10
CA LEU A 91 5.82 -1.38 -10.28
C LEU A 91 7.12 -1.47 -11.09
N THR A 92 7.99 -2.42 -10.75
CA THR A 92 9.14 -2.76 -11.60
C THR A 92 8.68 -3.23 -12.97
N VAL A 93 9.56 -3.27 -13.96
CA VAL A 93 9.22 -3.84 -15.28
C VAL A 93 8.82 -5.32 -15.11
N PRO A 94 7.81 -5.83 -15.83
CA PRO A 94 7.46 -7.25 -15.81
C PRO A 94 8.66 -8.16 -16.02
N HIS A 95 8.69 -9.30 -15.32
CA HIS A 95 9.80 -10.25 -15.34
C HIS A 95 11.12 -9.72 -14.73
N SER A 96 11.07 -8.59 -14.03
CA SER A 96 12.26 -7.94 -13.48
C SER A 96 12.05 -7.46 -12.05
N GLY A 97 13.03 -7.75 -11.21
CA GLY A 97 13.19 -7.12 -9.90
C GLY A 97 13.98 -5.82 -9.94
N ALA A 98 14.39 -5.35 -11.13
CA ALA A 98 15.21 -4.15 -11.27
C ALA A 98 14.42 -2.91 -10.88
N THR A 99 15.03 -2.09 -10.03
CA THR A 99 14.44 -0.86 -9.52
C THR A 99 15.31 0.35 -9.91
N PRO A 100 14.71 1.53 -10.12
CA PRO A 100 15.49 2.75 -10.33
C PRO A 100 16.27 3.15 -9.06
N GLU A 101 17.18 4.11 -9.19
CA GLU A 101 17.93 4.66 -8.06
C GLU A 101 17.00 5.24 -6.99
N GLY A 102 17.31 4.99 -5.71
CA GLY A 102 16.53 5.47 -4.56
C GLY A 102 15.22 4.70 -4.31
N ALA A 103 14.91 3.69 -5.11
CA ALA A 103 13.76 2.83 -4.90
C ALA A 103 13.98 1.85 -3.75
N ASN A 104 12.90 1.60 -3.01
CA ASN A 104 12.85 0.58 -1.99
C ASN A 104 11.56 -0.25 -2.16
N ILE A 105 11.75 -1.56 -2.31
CA ILE A 105 10.69 -2.57 -2.49
C ILE A 105 10.25 -3.21 -1.17
N ASN A 106 10.94 -2.88 -0.08
CA ASN A 106 10.68 -3.40 1.26
C ASN A 106 10.13 -2.29 2.16
N GLY A 107 9.38 -2.70 3.19
CA GLY A 107 8.79 -1.81 4.19
C GLY A 107 7.31 -1.55 3.97
N TRP A 108 6.68 -2.24 3.02
CA TRP A 108 5.24 -2.23 2.87
C TRP A 108 4.58 -2.92 4.05
N GLY A 109 3.45 -2.38 4.50
CA GLY A 109 2.70 -2.97 5.60
C GLY A 109 1.29 -2.41 5.70
N VAL A 110 0.60 -2.81 6.75
CA VAL A 110 -0.71 -2.29 7.12
C VAL A 110 -0.68 -1.94 8.61
N ASN A 111 -1.29 -0.83 8.99
CA ASN A 111 -1.41 -0.47 10.41
C ASN A 111 -2.67 -1.11 11.04
N ASP A 112 -2.84 -0.96 12.35
CA ASP A 112 -3.95 -1.57 13.09
C ASP A 112 -5.34 -1.04 12.66
N ASP A 113 -5.39 0.12 12.01
CA ASP A 113 -6.62 0.70 11.44
C ASP A 113 -6.94 0.16 10.03
N GLY A 114 -6.08 -0.70 9.47
CA GLY A 114 -6.24 -1.27 8.13
C GLY A 114 -5.73 -0.40 6.99
N TYR A 115 -4.99 0.68 7.27
CA TYR A 115 -4.39 1.52 6.23
C TYR A 115 -3.04 0.99 5.78
N PHE A 116 -2.82 1.05 4.47
CA PHE A 116 -1.57 0.72 3.82
C PHE A 116 -0.48 1.69 4.27
N THR A 117 0.72 1.16 4.51
CA THR A 117 1.85 1.93 5.00
C THR A 117 3.12 1.59 4.24
N PHE A 118 4.05 2.53 4.23
CA PHE A 118 5.43 2.30 3.83
C PHE A 118 6.36 2.78 4.94
N ASN A 119 7.21 1.89 5.44
CA ASN A 119 8.02 2.07 6.66
C ASN A 119 7.17 2.58 7.84
N GLY A 120 5.97 2.03 8.01
CA GLY A 120 5.02 2.39 9.06
C GLY A 120 4.31 3.74 8.87
N LYS A 121 4.52 4.44 7.75
CA LYS A 121 3.93 5.76 7.47
C LYS A 121 2.86 5.68 6.38
N GLN A 122 1.78 6.43 6.56
CA GLN A 122 0.73 6.65 5.57
C GLN A 122 1.00 7.93 4.75
N ALA A 123 2.18 8.04 4.14
CA ALA A 123 2.60 9.24 3.42
C ALA A 123 2.21 9.18 1.93
N PHE A 124 0.97 8.78 1.66
CA PHE A 124 0.43 8.68 0.30
C PHE A 124 -0.40 9.91 -0.05
N ALA A 125 -0.29 10.35 -1.29
CA ALA A 125 -0.98 11.53 -1.76
C ALA A 125 -1.19 11.53 -3.27
N VAL A 126 -2.02 12.44 -3.74
CA VAL A 126 -2.21 12.73 -5.17
C VAL A 126 -1.90 14.19 -5.45
N GLN A 127 -1.63 14.50 -6.71
CA GLN A 127 -1.67 15.88 -7.18
C GLN A 127 -3.10 16.16 -7.69
N SER A 128 -3.68 17.28 -7.29
CA SER A 128 -5.06 17.65 -7.64
C SER A 128 -5.19 17.95 -9.12
N ASP A 129 -5.71 17.00 -9.88
CA ASP A 129 -5.92 17.10 -11.32
C ASP A 129 -7.28 16.46 -11.67
N ASP A 130 -7.89 16.87 -12.78
CA ASP A 130 -9.10 16.22 -13.31
C ASP A 130 -8.73 14.85 -13.92
N GLY A 131 -9.50 13.81 -13.59
CA GLY A 131 -9.37 12.47 -14.16
C GLY A 131 -8.63 11.46 -13.29
N ALA A 132 -7.83 10.59 -13.91
CA ALA A 132 -7.07 9.54 -13.21
C ALA A 132 -5.79 10.11 -12.59
N GLN A 133 -5.72 10.12 -11.26
CA GLN A 133 -4.64 10.75 -10.50
C GLN A 133 -3.64 9.69 -10.02
N LYS A 134 -2.35 9.90 -10.29
CA LYS A 134 -1.28 9.01 -9.80
C LYS A 134 -1.13 9.14 -8.29
N ILE A 135 -0.90 8.01 -7.63
CA ILE A 135 -0.59 7.96 -6.20
C ILE A 135 0.91 8.13 -6.01
N TYR A 136 1.28 9.11 -5.20
CA TYR A 136 2.64 9.43 -4.79
C TYR A 136 2.93 8.93 -3.39
N TYR A 137 4.18 8.52 -3.15
CA TYR A 137 4.75 8.47 -1.81
C TYR A 137 5.55 9.75 -1.55
N LEU A 138 5.27 10.39 -0.42
CA LEU A 138 5.85 11.69 -0.05
C LEU A 138 7.15 11.50 0.75
N GLY A 139 8.23 11.09 0.07
CA GLY A 139 9.54 10.90 0.68
C GLY A 139 10.26 12.18 1.11
N ALA A 140 9.93 13.33 0.49
CA ALA A 140 10.60 14.62 0.70
C ALA A 140 9.73 15.72 1.33
N GLY A 141 8.50 15.41 1.77
CA GLY A 141 7.59 16.34 2.44
C GLY A 141 6.28 16.62 1.68
N GLU A 142 5.40 17.45 2.24
CA GLU A 142 3.97 17.50 1.83
C GLU A 142 3.68 18.38 0.59
N GLY A 143 4.47 19.42 0.33
CA GLY A 143 4.38 20.21 -0.91
C GLY A 143 2.96 20.59 -1.34
N GLN A 144 2.68 20.44 -2.64
CA GLN A 144 1.39 20.71 -3.30
C GLN A 144 0.44 19.50 -3.32
N PHE A 145 0.72 18.46 -2.55
CA PHE A 145 0.02 17.17 -2.64
C PHE A 145 -1.17 17.09 -1.69
N GLN A 146 -2.26 16.46 -2.14
CA GLN A 146 -3.41 16.13 -1.30
C GLN A 146 -3.23 14.73 -0.71
N LYS A 147 -3.11 14.65 0.62
CA LYS A 147 -3.03 13.36 1.33
C LYS A 147 -4.20 12.46 0.95
N THR A 148 -3.89 11.20 0.71
CA THR A 148 -4.84 10.17 0.30
C THR A 148 -4.51 8.91 1.09
N PRO A 149 -5.15 8.71 2.26
CA PRO A 149 -5.09 7.44 2.96
C PRO A 149 -5.57 6.31 2.04
N LEU A 150 -4.93 5.15 2.16
CA LEU A 150 -5.24 3.98 1.33
C LEU A 150 -5.63 2.82 2.24
N TYR A 151 -6.89 2.42 2.22
CA TYR A 151 -7.39 1.30 3.00
C TYR A 151 -7.07 -0.02 2.29
N VAL A 152 -6.58 -1.00 3.04
CA VAL A 152 -6.32 -2.35 2.54
C VAL A 152 -7.62 -3.14 2.54
N LYS A 153 -8.08 -3.50 1.35
CA LYS A 153 -9.28 -4.33 1.16
C LYS A 153 -8.86 -5.70 0.64
N LYS A 154 -9.20 -6.77 1.35
CA LYS A 154 -8.99 -8.15 0.87
C LYS A 154 -9.69 -8.34 -0.48
N TYR A 155 -8.98 -8.94 -1.43
CA TYR A 155 -9.46 -9.23 -2.79
C TYR A 155 -9.90 -10.69 -2.90
#